data_AF-A0A372LJ37-F1
#
_entry.id   AF-A0A372LJ37-F1
#
_cell.length_a   1.000
_cell.length_b   1.000
_cell.length_c   1.000
_cell.angle_alpha   90.00
_cell.angle_beta   90.00
_cell.angle_gamma   90.00
#
_symmetry.space_group_name_H-M   'P 1'
#
loop_
_entity.id
_entity.type
_entity.pdbx_description
1 polymer ?
#
loop_
_entity_poly.entity_id
_entity_poly.type
_entity_poly.pdbx_seq_one_letter_code
_entity_poly.pdbx_strand_id
1 'polypeptide(L)'
;MKVYSKWKKSVYLFNFFIADTIEPASDSDSKQALVTTSVLTVEGQEIWSGSIRVAFNEFGIFPVPEDLQAVKGPDSMKRMLLIELRRYIKPQWRFL
;
A
#
# COMPACT_ATOMS: atom_id res chain seq x y z
N MET A 1 -4.91 -9.54 0.08
CA MET A 1 -5.54 -9.46 -1.25
C MET A 1 -4.46 -9.50 -2.32
N LYS A 2 -4.61 -10.34 -3.36
CA LYS A 2 -3.74 -10.30 -4.54
C LYS A 2 -4.42 -9.46 -5.63
N VAL A 3 -3.71 -8.49 -6.19
CA VAL A 3 -4.23 -7.53 -7.16
C VAL A 3 -3.39 -7.57 -8.42
N TYR A 4 -4.07 -7.70 -9.56
CA TYR A 4 -3.47 -7.62 -10.87
C TYR A 4 -3.70 -6.21 -11.42
N SER A 5 -2.63 -5.48 -11.69
CA SER A 5 -2.76 -4.15 -12.28
C SER A 5 -1.89 -4.04 -13.52
N LYS A 6 -2.44 -3.39 -14.55
CA LYS A 6 -1.79 -3.13 -15.82
C LYS A 6 -1.68 -1.62 -16.03
N TRP A 7 -0.49 -1.14 -16.35
CA TRP A 7 -0.25 0.24 -16.75
C TRP A 7 0.62 0.29 -18.00
N LYS A 8 0.06 0.83 -19.09
CA LYS A 8 0.69 0.79 -20.41
C LYS A 8 1.09 -0.65 -20.78
N LYS A 9 2.40 -0.90 -21.01
CA LYS A 9 2.97 -2.22 -21.33
C LYS A 9 3.49 -2.98 -20.11
N SER A 10 3.42 -2.41 -18.91
CA SER A 10 3.88 -3.04 -17.68
C SER A 10 2.71 -3.62 -16.90
N VAL A 11 2.87 -4.84 -16.39
CA VAL A 11 1.89 -5.50 -15.54
C VAL A 11 2.60 -5.95 -14.27
N TYR A 12 2.00 -5.64 -13.13
CA TYR A 12 2.53 -6.00 -11.81
C TYR A 12 1.45 -6.65 -10.97
N LEU A 13 1.90 -7.54 -10.08
CA LEU A 13 1.07 -8.21 -9.09
C LEU A 13 1.38 -7.61 -7.73
N PHE A 14 0.35 -7.13 -7.05
CA PHE A 14 0.47 -6.57 -5.71
C PHE A 14 -0.23 -7.48 -4.71
N ASN A 15 0.49 -7.91 -3.69
CA ASN A 15 -0.13 -8.57 -2.54
C ASN A 15 -0.10 -7.61 -1.36
N PHE A 16 -1.26 -7.34 -0.79
CA PHE A 16 -1.40 -6.52 0.41
C PHE A 16 -2.01 -7.32 1.55
N PHE A 17 -1.50 -7.08 2.75
CA PHE A 17 -2.00 -7.64 3.99
C PHE A 17 -1.81 -6.63 5.12
N ILE A 18 -2.89 -6.28 5.84
CA ILE A 18 -2.77 -5.46 7.05
C ILE A 18 -2.22 -6.36 8.15
N ALA A 19 -1.00 -6.05 8.59
CA ALA A 19 -0.33 -6.78 9.65
C ALA A 19 -0.76 -6.27 11.03
N ASP A 20 -0.92 -4.95 11.17
CA ASP A 20 -1.26 -4.32 12.44
C ASP A 20 -1.98 -2.98 12.24
N THR A 21 -2.68 -2.51 13.27
CA THR A 21 -3.29 -1.18 13.32
C THR A 21 -2.77 -0.46 14.57
N ILE A 22 -2.16 0.69 14.35
CA ILE A 22 -1.59 1.56 15.37
C ILE A 22 -2.58 2.71 15.59
N GLU A 23 -3.10 2.82 16.80
CA GLU A 23 -3.78 4.03 17.25
C GLU A 23 -2.71 5.05 17.65
N PRO A 24 -2.70 6.27 17.08
CA PRO A 24 -1.73 7.27 17.49
C PRO A 24 -1.99 7.69 18.94
N ALA A 25 -0.90 8.00 19.64
CA ALA A 25 -0.91 8.38 21.06
C ALA A 25 -1.51 9.78 21.35
N SER A 26 -2.06 10.47 20.35
CA SER A 26 -2.57 11.84 20.44
C SER A 26 -3.96 11.97 19.80
N ASP A 27 -4.72 12.98 20.24
CA ASP A 27 -6.10 13.40 19.82
C ASP A 27 -6.29 13.65 18.30
N SER A 28 -5.46 13.09 17.42
CA SER A 28 -5.74 13.08 15.99
C SER A 28 -6.76 11.99 15.69
N ASP A 29 -7.84 12.33 14.98
CA ASP A 29 -8.80 11.39 14.37
C ASP A 29 -8.17 10.54 13.23
N SER A 30 -6.84 10.44 13.20
CA SER A 30 -6.13 9.61 12.23
C SER A 30 -5.82 8.25 12.84
N LYS A 31 -6.08 7.19 12.09
CA LYS A 31 -5.62 5.84 12.40
C LYS A 31 -4.49 5.47 11.46
N GLN A 32 -3.65 4.52 11.86
CA GLN A 32 -2.55 4.08 11.04
C GLN A 32 -2.52 2.56 10.91
N ALA A 33 -2.46 2.03 9.69
CA ALA A 33 -2.30 0.61 9.43
C ALA A 33 -0.88 0.32 8.95
N LEU A 34 -0.31 -0.79 9.42
CA LEU A 34 0.92 -1.36 8.88
C LEU A 34 0.55 -2.40 7.81
N VAL A 35 0.85 -2.09 6.54
CA VAL A 35 0.49 -2.95 5.40
C VAL A 35 1.71 -3.68 4.89
N THR A 36 1.78 -4.98 5.12
CA THR A 36 2.76 -5.86 4.46
C THR A 36 2.41 -5.96 2.98
N THR A 37 3.41 -5.68 2.15
CA THR A 37 3.27 -5.53 0.71
C THR A 37 4.35 -6.35 0.00
N SER A 38 3.96 -7.10 -1.03
CA SER A 38 4.89 -7.71 -1.98
C SER A 38 4.49 -7.36 -3.41
N VAL A 39 5.47 -7.06 -4.25
CA VAL A 39 5.28 -6.73 -5.67
C VAL A 39 6.00 -7.75 -6.52
N LEU A 40 5.27 -8.36 -7.44
CA LEU A 40 5.81 -9.37 -8.36
C LEU A 40 5.61 -8.94 -9.80
N THR A 41 6.45 -9.46 -10.71
CA THR A 41 6.20 -9.45 -12.14
C THR A 41 5.06 -10.41 -12.51
N VAL A 42 4.61 -10.40 -13.76
CA VAL A 42 3.60 -11.36 -14.26
C VAL A 42 4.09 -12.80 -14.18
N GLU A 43 5.39 -12.99 -14.35
CA GLU A 43 6.08 -14.27 -14.27
C GLU A 43 6.25 -14.74 -12.80
N GLY A 44 5.81 -13.93 -11.84
CA GLY A 44 5.88 -14.25 -10.40
C GLY A 44 7.23 -13.94 -9.76
N GLN A 45 8.13 -13.21 -10.44
CA GLN A 45 9.40 -12.79 -9.85
C GLN A 45 9.18 -11.63 -8.90
N GLU A 46 9.69 -11.72 -7.67
CA GLU A 46 9.60 -10.61 -6.71
C GLU A 46 10.50 -9.44 -7.14
N ILE A 47 9.89 -8.26 -7.24
CA ILE A 47 10.57 -6.99 -7.51
C ILE A 47 10.92 -6.32 -6.18
N TRP A 48 9.98 -6.34 -5.23
CA TRP A 48 10.12 -5.68 -3.95
C TRP A 48 9.13 -6.26 -2.92
N SER A 49 9.55 -6.34 -1.67
CA SER A 49 8.70 -6.66 -0.53
C SER A 49 9.05 -5.79 0.68
N GLY A 50 8.06 -5.50 1.51
CA GLY A 50 8.24 -4.69 2.71
C GLY A 50 6.92 -4.23 3.32
N SER A 51 7.00 -3.47 4.41
CA SER A 51 5.82 -2.92 5.08
C SER A 51 5.70 -1.43 4.77
N ILE A 52 4.47 -0.98 4.52
CA ILE A 52 4.14 0.43 4.27
C ILE A 52 3.13 0.85 5.34
N ARG A 53 3.49 1.88 6.09
CA ARG A 53 2.57 2.54 7.01
C ARG A 53 1.59 3.40 6.22
N VAL A 54 0.32 3.29 6.55
CA VAL A 54 -0.76 4.03 5.88
C VAL A 54 -1.61 4.69 6.94
N ALA A 55 -1.54 6.01 7.02
CA ALA A 55 -2.45 6.81 7.82
C ALA A 55 -3.77 6.98 7.08
N PHE A 56 -4.89 7.01 7.78
CA PHE A 56 -6.21 7.28 7.22
C PHE A 56 -7.11 7.97 8.23
N ASN A 57 -8.01 8.80 7.73
CA ASN A 57 -9.02 9.53 8.49
C ASN A 57 -10.23 9.80 7.59
N GLU A 58 -11.20 10.59 8.04
CA GLU A 58 -12.39 10.92 7.24
C GLU A 58 -12.10 11.59 5.89
N PHE A 59 -10.96 12.29 5.77
CA PHE A 59 -10.56 13.02 4.57
C PHE A 59 -9.88 12.14 3.52
N GLY A 60 -9.24 11.04 3.93
CA GLY A 60 -8.55 10.18 2.97
C GLY A 60 -7.59 9.15 3.55
N ILE A 61 -6.79 8.59 2.63
CA ILE A 61 -5.83 7.51 2.87
C ILE A 61 -4.46 7.98 2.37
N PHE A 62 -3.52 8.04 3.30
CA PHE A 62 -2.22 8.69 3.15
C PHE A 62 -1.11 7.68 3.51
N PRO A 63 -0.54 6.99 2.52
CA PRO A 63 0.68 6.20 2.74
C PRO A 63 1.83 7.11 3.16
N VAL A 64 2.63 6.66 4.13
CA VAL A 64 3.72 7.44 4.73
C VAL A 64 4.83 7.68 3.68
N PRO A 65 5.23 8.94 3.40
CA PRO A 65 6.18 9.28 2.35
C PRO A 65 7.54 8.57 2.48
N GLU A 66 8.05 8.42 3.69
CA GLU A 66 9.35 7.80 3.98
C GLU A 66 9.36 6.33 3.52
N ASP A 67 8.29 5.60 3.78
CA ASP A 67 8.16 4.18 3.40
C ASP A 67 8.06 4.05 1.87
N LEU A 68 7.38 4.99 1.20
CA LEU A 68 7.27 5.04 -0.26
C LEU A 68 8.61 5.35 -0.94
N GLN A 69 9.44 6.20 -0.34
CA GLN A 69 10.79 6.50 -0.85
C GLN A 69 11.71 5.28 -0.74
N ALA A 70 11.51 4.43 0.27
CA ALA A 70 12.26 3.18 0.45
C ALA A 70 11.89 2.10 -0.60
N VAL A 71 10.75 2.23 -1.28
CA VAL A 71 10.34 1.29 -2.34
C VAL A 71 11.30 1.41 -3.53
N LYS A 72 11.98 0.31 -3.85
CA LYS A 72 12.87 0.20 -5.01
C LYS A 72 12.11 -0.43 -6.19
N GLY A 73 12.34 0.06 -7.39
CA GLY A 73 11.72 -0.44 -8.62
C GLY A 73 11.31 0.67 -9.59
N PRO A 74 10.71 0.30 -10.73
CA PRO A 74 10.32 1.26 -11.77
C PRO A 74 9.26 2.28 -11.30
N ASP A 75 9.30 3.50 -11.82
CA ASP A 75 8.30 4.53 -11.47
C ASP A 75 6.87 4.12 -11.82
N SER A 76 6.69 3.34 -12.89
CA SER A 76 5.38 2.80 -13.26
C SER A 76 4.81 1.89 -12.14
N MET A 77 5.67 1.06 -11.55
CA MET A 77 5.32 0.19 -10.43
C MET A 77 4.94 1.02 -9.20
N LYS A 78 5.77 2.03 -8.83
CA LYS A 78 5.51 2.89 -7.67
C LYS A 78 4.18 3.64 -7.78
N ARG A 79 3.87 4.17 -8.97
CA ARG A 79 2.58 4.85 -9.22
C ARG A 79 1.39 3.90 -9.07
N MET A 80 1.49 2.68 -9.60
CA MET A 80 0.43 1.68 -9.48
C MET A 80 0.27 1.19 -8.04
N LEU A 81 1.38 0.96 -7.34
CA LEU A 81 1.40 0.59 -5.93
C LEU A 81 0.56 1.57 -5.10
N LEU A 82 0.75 2.88 -5.28
CA LEU A 82 -0.02 3.90 -4.57
C LEU A 82 -1.52 3.83 -4.81
N ILE A 83 -1.92 3.60 -6.07
CA ILE A 83 -3.33 3.50 -6.45
C ILE A 83 -3.95 2.27 -5.80
N GLU A 84 -3.31 1.10 -5.94
CA GLU A 84 -3.85 -0.15 -5.44
C GLU A 84 -3.81 -0.25 -3.92
N LEU A 85 -2.79 0.31 -3.27
CA LEU A 85 -2.72 0.37 -1.81
C LEU A 85 -3.90 1.18 -1.23
N ARG A 86 -4.21 2.34 -1.83
CA ARG A 86 -5.39 3.13 -1.43
C ARG A 86 -6.70 2.38 -1.68
N ARG A 87 -6.82 1.69 -2.82
CA ARG A 87 -8.00 0.86 -3.14
C ARG A 87 -8.16 -0.30 -2.18
N TYR A 88 -7.07 -0.88 -1.70
CA TYR A 88 -7.09 -1.95 -0.72
C TYR A 88 -7.56 -1.46 0.65
N ILE A 89 -7.05 -0.32 1.14
CA ILE A 89 -7.45 0.24 2.45
C ILE A 89 -8.88 0.79 2.46
N LYS A 90 -9.34 1.44 1.38
CA LYS A 90 -10.63 2.15 1.32
C LYS A 90 -11.88 1.35 1.76
N PRO A 91 -12.10 0.08 1.37
CA PRO A 91 -13.28 -0.66 1.82
C PRO A 91 -13.22 -1.06 3.30
N GLN A 92 -12.02 -1.18 3.87
CA GLN A 92 -11.81 -1.74 5.21
C GLN A 92 -11.55 -0.67 6.29
N TRP A 93 -11.19 0.57 5.91
CA TRP A 93 -10.83 1.66 6.84
C TRP A 93 -11.86 2.03 7.93
N ARG A 94 -13.13 1.64 7.79
CA ARG A 94 -14.17 1.84 8.82
C ARG A 94 -14.14 0.77 9.91
N PHE A 95 -13.51 -0.36 9.62
CA PHE A 95 -13.40 -1.54 10.49
C PHE A 95 -11.98 -1.74 11.03
N LEU A 96 -11.04 -0.91 10.58
CA LEU A 96 -9.71 -0.71 11.15
C LEU A 96 -9.80 0.44 12.15
#